data_AF-A0A261SDV3-F1
#
_entry.id   AF-A0A261SDV3-F1
#
_cell.length_a   1.000
_cell.length_b   1.000
_cell.length_c   1.000
_cell.angle_alpha   90.00
_cell.angle_beta   90.00
_cell.angle_gamma   90.00
#
_symmetry.space_group_name_H-M   'P 1'
#
loop_
_entity.id
_entity.type
_entity.pdbx_description
1 polymer ?
#
loop_
_entity_poly.entity_id
_entity_poly.type
_entity_poly.pdbx_seq_one_letter_code
_entity_poly.pdbx_strand_id
1 'polypeptide(L)'
;MKQLEALVRQANATLNLDQPAPAGGMKETPVKFVRNGEDLAPTTADETEVARIMQICNACRYCEGFCAVFPAMTRRLEFGKADINYLANLCHNCGACLHACQYAPPHEFGVNVPQAMAKVRKQTYTDYAWPAALGSLYQRNGLTLSLATAFGLALFLVLAILSSGSLFHAPLAGNFYAIFPHNMLALMFGVVFLFAIFALGVGVSRFWRRVSPGSANGPAVAEATHDVLRLRYLDGGHGKGCNESSDAFTLARRRFHHFTFYGFLLCFAATCVATFYHYFLDLHAPYGYTSLPVVLGTLGGIGLIIGPAGLFWLNVHRSPLHGDAAQRPMDRGFIALLLLVSITGLALLIGRDTSAMGLLLALHLGPVMALFLTLPYGKFAHGIFRSAALLKWNIEKRQPNPLQLGAD
;
A
#
# COMPACT_ATOMS: atom_id res chain seq x y z
N MET A 1 38.63 0.00 -58.62
CA MET A 1 39.40 -0.34 -57.39
C MET A 1 40.46 0.69 -57.04
N LYS A 2 41.38 1.08 -57.94
CA LYS A 2 42.45 2.07 -57.64
C LYS A 2 41.97 3.45 -57.13
N GLN A 3 40.86 3.97 -57.65
CA GLN A 3 40.28 5.24 -57.15
C GLN A 3 39.66 5.11 -55.75
N LEU A 4 39.10 3.93 -55.43
CA LEU A 4 38.54 3.67 -54.11
C LEU A 4 39.66 3.57 -53.06
N GLU A 5 40.76 2.91 -53.41
CA GLU A 5 41.96 2.84 -52.56
C GLU A 5 42.58 4.22 -52.31
N ALA A 6 42.59 5.10 -53.32
CA ALA A 6 43.07 6.47 -53.15
C ALA A 6 42.18 7.29 -52.21
N LEU A 7 40.85 7.16 -52.33
CA LEU A 7 39.89 7.83 -51.43
C LEU A 7 39.98 7.30 -50.00
N VAL A 8 40.17 5.99 -49.81
CA VAL A 8 40.36 5.39 -48.49
C VAL A 8 41.66 5.86 -47.84
N ARG A 9 42.76 5.94 -48.61
CA ARG A 9 44.03 6.48 -48.09
C ARG A 9 43.91 7.96 -47.72
N GLN A 10 43.19 8.74 -48.52
CA GLN A 10 42.97 10.16 -48.23
C GLN A 10 42.10 10.34 -46.99
N ALA A 11 41.06 9.52 -46.80
CA ALA A 11 40.23 9.52 -45.60
C ALA A 11 41.04 9.14 -44.33
N ASN A 12 41.86 8.09 -44.40
CA ASN A 12 42.69 7.67 -43.27
C ASN A 12 43.73 8.72 -42.86
N ALA A 13 44.33 9.40 -43.84
CA ALA A 13 45.27 10.50 -43.58
C ALA A 13 44.57 11.72 -42.97
N THR A 14 43.34 12.03 -43.40
CA THR A 14 42.57 13.18 -42.88
C THR A 14 42.04 12.93 -41.47
N LEU A 15 41.70 11.69 -41.15
CA LEU A 15 41.15 11.28 -39.85
C LEU A 15 42.22 10.79 -38.86
N ASN A 16 43.50 10.81 -39.27
CA ASN A 16 44.64 10.39 -38.44
C ASN A 16 44.51 8.97 -37.86
N LEU A 17 43.80 8.08 -38.58
CA LEU A 17 43.44 6.72 -38.13
C LEU A 17 44.63 5.75 -38.12
N ASP A 18 45.74 6.12 -38.78
CA ASP A 18 46.96 5.32 -38.83
C ASP A 18 47.93 5.64 -37.66
N GLN A 19 47.55 6.54 -36.73
CA GLN A 19 48.31 6.72 -35.49
C GLN A 19 47.99 5.59 -34.50
N PRO A 20 48.99 4.94 -33.89
CA PRO A 20 48.74 4.04 -32.77
C PRO A 20 48.02 4.83 -31.67
N ALA A 21 46.92 4.27 -31.14
CA ALA A 21 46.16 4.87 -30.07
C ALA A 21 47.12 5.28 -28.93
N PRO A 22 47.03 6.52 -28.40
CA PRO A 22 47.89 6.93 -27.31
C PRO A 22 47.78 5.91 -26.16
N ALA A 23 48.91 5.49 -25.60
CA ALA A 23 49.02 4.47 -24.55
C ALA A 23 48.42 4.89 -23.19
N GLY A 24 47.44 5.80 -23.20
CA GLY A 24 46.57 6.11 -22.08
C GLY A 24 45.19 5.56 -22.38
N GLY A 25 44.83 4.44 -21.75
CA GLY A 25 43.45 3.97 -21.74
C GLY A 25 42.52 5.12 -21.35
N MET A 26 41.32 5.18 -21.94
CA MET A 26 40.28 6.12 -21.54
C MET A 26 40.18 6.10 -20.02
N LYS A 27 40.62 7.17 -19.36
CA LYS A 27 40.34 7.35 -17.95
C LYS A 27 38.83 7.52 -17.88
N GLU A 28 38.13 6.51 -17.40
CA GLU A 28 36.76 6.65 -16.94
C GLU A 28 36.75 7.86 -16.02
N THR A 29 36.21 8.97 -16.52
CA THR A 29 36.04 10.17 -15.73
C THR A 29 34.72 9.93 -15.02
N PRO A 30 34.70 9.68 -13.70
CA PRO A 30 33.45 9.49 -13.00
C PRO A 30 32.62 10.76 -13.19
N VAL A 31 31.52 10.65 -13.93
CA VAL A 31 30.57 11.73 -14.10
C VAL A 31 29.95 11.98 -12.73
N LYS A 32 30.38 13.06 -12.07
CA LYS A 32 29.78 13.50 -10.82
C LYS A 32 28.58 14.37 -11.19
N PHE A 33 27.40 13.74 -11.23
CA PHE A 33 26.13 14.44 -11.39
C PHE A 33 25.97 15.48 -10.27
N VAL A 34 25.76 16.73 -10.66
CA VAL A 34 25.53 17.85 -9.75
C VAL A 34 24.13 17.68 -9.17
N ARG A 35 24.06 17.10 -7.97
CA ARG A 35 22.83 17.05 -7.19
C ARG A 35 22.49 18.47 -6.75
N ASN A 36 21.52 19.09 -7.41
CA ASN A 36 20.85 20.25 -6.81
C ASN A 36 20.10 19.73 -5.58
N GLY A 37 20.60 20.14 -4.40
CA GLY A 37 20.15 19.68 -3.07
C GLY A 37 18.64 19.78 -2.91
N GLU A 38 17.99 18.73 -2.38
CA GLU A 38 17.60 18.68 -0.96
C GLU A 38 17.72 17.29 -0.29
N ASP A 39 18.17 16.24 -0.98
CA ASP A 39 18.32 14.89 -0.42
C ASP A 39 19.79 14.41 -0.42
N LEU A 40 20.59 14.95 0.49
CA LEU A 40 21.99 14.57 0.71
C LEU A 40 22.17 13.27 1.51
N ALA A 41 21.09 12.62 1.96
CA ALA A 41 21.19 11.32 2.60
C ALA A 41 21.58 10.25 1.56
N PRO A 42 22.54 9.35 1.86
CA PRO A 42 22.89 8.27 0.95
C PRO A 42 21.66 7.40 0.68
N THR A 43 21.44 7.06 -0.60
CA THR A 43 20.39 6.14 -1.03
C THR A 43 20.72 4.74 -0.53
N THR A 44 19.70 3.98 -0.12
CA THR A 44 19.86 2.55 0.16
C THR A 44 20.18 1.78 -1.13
N ALA A 45 20.59 0.51 -1.01
CA ALA A 45 20.80 -0.34 -2.17
C ALA A 45 19.51 -0.52 -2.99
N ASP A 46 18.35 -0.67 -2.33
CA ASP A 46 17.06 -0.79 -3.00
C ASP A 46 16.65 0.53 -3.68
N GLU A 47 16.92 1.67 -3.05
CA GLU A 47 16.67 2.99 -3.66
C GLU A 47 17.56 3.22 -4.89
N THR A 48 18.83 2.81 -4.82
CA THR A 48 19.78 2.87 -5.93
C THR A 48 19.35 1.99 -7.10
N GLU A 49 18.82 0.79 -6.81
CA GLU A 49 18.30 -0.10 -7.84
C GLU A 49 17.04 0.46 -8.52
N VAL A 50 16.14 1.09 -7.75
CA VAL A 50 14.99 1.78 -8.34
C VAL A 50 15.46 2.94 -9.23
N ALA A 51 16.44 3.75 -8.80
CA ALA A 51 16.99 4.81 -9.66
C ALA A 51 17.56 4.25 -10.98
N ARG A 52 18.36 3.18 -10.91
CA ARG A 52 18.93 2.52 -12.10
C ARG A 52 17.83 2.04 -13.05
N ILE A 53 16.83 1.33 -12.52
CA ILE A 53 15.71 0.83 -13.33
C ILE A 53 14.91 2.00 -13.92
N MET A 54 14.60 3.04 -13.15
CA MET A 54 13.87 4.20 -13.66
C MET A 54 14.66 4.94 -14.74
N GLN A 55 15.99 5.01 -14.65
CA GLN A 55 16.84 5.57 -15.70
C GLN A 55 16.72 4.76 -17.01
N ILE A 56 16.81 3.44 -16.93
CA ILE A 56 16.64 2.54 -18.09
C ILE A 56 15.22 2.68 -18.66
N CYS A 57 14.20 2.68 -17.81
CA CYS A 57 12.81 2.84 -18.21
C CYS A 57 12.55 4.20 -18.88
N ASN A 58 13.18 5.28 -18.41
CA ASN A 58 13.02 6.62 -18.98
C ASN A 58 13.66 6.74 -20.37
N ALA A 59 14.75 5.99 -20.62
CA ALA A 59 15.37 5.89 -21.93
C ALA A 59 14.54 5.02 -22.90
N CYS A 60 14.04 3.88 -22.43
CA CYS A 60 13.33 2.90 -23.26
C CYS A 60 11.86 3.28 -23.56
N ARG A 61 11.13 3.81 -22.57
CA ARG A 61 9.71 4.25 -22.64
C ARG A 61 8.67 3.26 -23.20
N TYR A 62 9.05 2.03 -23.52
CA TYR A 62 8.14 1.01 -24.05
C TYR A 62 6.90 0.77 -23.16
N CYS A 63 7.08 0.86 -21.84
CA CYS A 63 6.03 0.61 -20.85
C CYS A 63 5.21 1.87 -20.46
N GLU A 64 5.33 2.99 -21.19
CA GLU A 64 4.69 4.27 -20.82
C GLU A 64 3.17 4.18 -20.67
N GLY A 65 2.51 3.39 -21.53
CA GLY A 65 1.05 3.22 -21.53
C GLY A 65 0.47 2.34 -20.40
N PHE A 66 1.29 1.76 -19.53
CA PHE A 66 0.83 0.71 -18.60
C PHE A 66 0.39 1.19 -17.21
N CYS A 67 0.83 2.35 -16.70
CA CYS A 67 0.33 2.88 -15.40
C CYS A 67 0.75 4.33 -15.12
N ALA A 68 0.22 4.93 -14.04
CA ALA A 68 0.55 6.29 -13.59
C ALA A 68 2.05 6.55 -13.33
N VAL A 69 2.81 5.50 -13.00
CA VAL A 69 4.22 5.65 -12.64
C VAL A 69 5.03 6.19 -13.82
N PHE A 70 4.76 5.72 -15.04
CA PHE A 70 5.58 6.10 -16.20
C PHE A 70 5.39 7.57 -16.59
N PRO A 71 4.16 8.10 -16.75
CA PRO A 71 3.96 9.53 -16.98
C PRO A 71 4.54 10.43 -15.88
N ALA A 72 4.58 9.97 -14.63
CA ALA A 72 5.25 10.70 -13.55
C ALA A 72 6.79 10.61 -13.67
N MET A 73 7.30 9.44 -14.01
CA MET A 73 8.73 9.15 -14.16
C MET A 73 9.35 9.90 -15.35
N THR A 74 8.65 10.05 -16.47
CA THR A 74 9.16 10.76 -17.67
C THR A 74 9.31 12.28 -17.48
N ARG A 75 8.81 12.84 -16.37
CA ARG A 75 9.00 14.26 -15.99
C ARG A 75 10.30 14.51 -15.22
N ARG A 76 11.18 13.52 -15.13
CA ARG A 76 12.44 13.55 -14.36
C ARG A 76 13.59 13.07 -15.23
N LEU A 77 14.79 13.60 -15.01
CA LEU A 77 16.04 13.09 -15.63
C LEU A 77 16.89 12.30 -14.65
N GLU A 78 16.79 12.64 -13.37
CA GLU A 78 17.45 11.96 -12.26
C GLU A 78 16.41 11.52 -11.23
N PHE A 79 16.73 10.47 -10.47
CA PHE A 79 15.82 9.87 -9.51
C PHE A 79 16.40 9.95 -8.11
N GLY A 80 16.13 11.07 -7.43
CA GLY A 80 16.50 11.28 -6.03
C GLY A 80 15.64 10.47 -5.05
N LYS A 81 16.01 10.47 -3.77
CA LYS A 81 15.32 9.69 -2.73
C LYS A 81 13.83 10.02 -2.61
N ALA A 82 13.48 11.31 -2.63
CA ALA A 82 12.09 11.76 -2.66
C ALA A 82 11.30 11.19 -3.86
N ASP A 83 11.88 11.25 -5.07
CA ASP A 83 11.25 10.74 -6.28
C ASP A 83 11.11 9.22 -6.27
N ILE A 84 12.13 8.50 -5.82
CA ILE A 84 12.09 7.04 -5.66
C ILE A 84 10.95 6.64 -4.72
N ASN A 85 10.85 7.27 -3.55
CA ASN A 85 9.79 6.97 -2.58
C ASN A 85 8.41 7.36 -3.11
N TYR A 86 8.31 8.49 -3.82
CA TYR A 86 7.09 8.91 -4.51
C TYR A 86 6.63 7.88 -5.56
N LEU A 87 7.50 7.51 -6.51
CA LEU A 87 7.18 6.57 -7.59
C LEU A 87 6.89 5.17 -7.05
N ALA A 88 7.60 4.74 -6.00
CA ALA A 88 7.34 3.47 -5.33
C ALA A 88 5.92 3.40 -4.76
N ASN A 89 5.42 4.50 -4.17
CA ASN A 89 4.06 4.61 -3.64
C ASN A 89 3.03 5.00 -4.69
N LEU A 90 3.42 5.53 -5.86
CA LEU A 90 2.51 5.64 -7.00
C LEU A 90 2.31 4.27 -7.69
N CYS A 91 3.26 3.36 -7.54
CA CYS A 91 3.21 2.01 -8.09
C CYS A 91 2.19 1.11 -7.36
N HIS A 92 1.24 0.60 -8.15
CA HIS A 92 0.17 -0.30 -7.68
C HIS A 92 0.55 -1.78 -7.70
N ASN A 93 1.81 -2.08 -8.05
CA ASN A 93 2.35 -3.44 -8.12
C ASN A 93 1.55 -4.34 -9.08
N CYS A 94 1.18 -3.79 -10.24
CA CYS A 94 0.29 -4.43 -11.21
C CYS A 94 0.98 -5.54 -12.04
N GLY A 95 2.29 -5.46 -12.25
CA GLY A 95 3.06 -6.46 -12.98
C GLY A 95 3.11 -6.29 -14.48
N ALA A 96 2.19 -5.53 -15.08
CA ALA A 96 2.11 -5.39 -16.53
C ALA A 96 3.40 -4.88 -17.18
N CYS A 97 4.12 -3.96 -16.52
CA CYS A 97 5.43 -3.51 -16.98
C CYS A 97 6.51 -4.59 -16.94
N LEU A 98 6.43 -5.58 -16.04
CA LEU A 98 7.37 -6.72 -16.01
C LEU A 98 7.08 -7.67 -17.17
N HIS A 99 5.81 -8.00 -17.42
CA HIS A 99 5.42 -8.89 -18.53
C HIS A 99 5.74 -8.31 -19.91
N ALA A 100 5.68 -6.98 -20.06
CA ALA A 100 5.97 -6.31 -21.32
C ALA A 100 7.46 -5.96 -21.52
N CYS A 101 8.31 -6.09 -20.50
CA CYS A 101 9.67 -5.56 -20.56
C CYS A 101 10.61 -6.49 -21.32
N GLN A 102 11.22 -5.96 -22.40
CA GLN A 102 12.26 -6.65 -23.18
C GLN A 102 13.55 -6.89 -22.38
N TYR A 103 13.74 -6.12 -21.30
CA TYR A 103 14.90 -6.18 -20.41
C TYR A 103 14.59 -6.87 -19.07
N ALA A 104 13.42 -7.52 -18.94
CA ALA A 104 13.09 -8.33 -17.77
C ALA A 104 14.09 -9.50 -17.63
N PRO A 105 14.30 -10.03 -16.41
CA PRO A 105 15.09 -11.25 -16.23
C PRO A 105 14.59 -12.37 -17.18
N PRO A 106 15.52 -13.13 -17.80
CA PRO A 106 16.95 -13.24 -17.50
C PRO A 106 17.86 -12.26 -18.28
N HIS A 107 17.35 -11.23 -18.94
CA HIS A 107 18.19 -10.24 -19.63
C HIS A 107 19.21 -9.61 -18.68
N GLU A 108 20.42 -9.26 -19.17
CA GLU A 108 21.54 -8.75 -18.36
C GLU A 108 21.20 -7.50 -17.52
N PHE A 109 20.35 -6.61 -18.05
CA PHE A 109 19.87 -5.44 -17.32
C PHE A 109 18.93 -5.77 -16.15
N GLY A 110 18.33 -6.97 -16.14
CA GLY A 110 17.54 -7.52 -15.03
C GLY A 110 16.39 -6.62 -14.57
N VAL A 111 15.71 -5.90 -15.47
CA VAL A 111 14.73 -4.89 -15.12
C VAL A 111 13.48 -5.50 -14.50
N ASN A 112 13.33 -5.34 -13.18
CA ASN A 112 12.14 -5.77 -12.44
C ASN A 112 11.54 -4.64 -11.62
N VAL A 113 10.75 -3.79 -12.30
CA VAL A 113 10.05 -2.64 -11.69
C VAL A 113 9.17 -3.03 -10.49
N PRO A 114 8.24 -4.01 -10.56
CA PRO A 114 7.34 -4.28 -9.45
C PRO A 114 8.08 -4.75 -8.19
N GLN A 115 9.11 -5.61 -8.34
CA GLN A 115 9.90 -6.08 -7.21
C GLN A 115 10.76 -4.96 -6.59
N ALA A 116 11.48 -4.18 -7.40
CA ALA A 116 12.31 -3.08 -6.89
C ALA A 116 11.46 -2.03 -6.14
N MET A 117 10.32 -1.64 -6.73
CA MET A 117 9.36 -0.74 -6.08
C MET A 117 8.73 -1.35 -4.82
N ALA A 118 8.55 -2.68 -4.77
CA ALA A 118 8.05 -3.35 -3.57
C ALA A 118 9.02 -3.23 -2.39
N LYS A 119 10.32 -3.41 -2.62
CA LYS A 119 11.34 -3.25 -1.59
C LYS A 119 11.37 -1.83 -1.02
N VAL A 120 11.43 -0.82 -1.89
CA VAL A 120 11.38 0.60 -1.47
C VAL A 120 10.08 0.92 -0.72
N ARG A 121 8.90 0.46 -1.18
CA ARG A 121 7.65 0.67 -0.44
C ARG A 121 7.70 0.11 0.99
N LYS A 122 8.32 -1.05 1.18
CA LYS A 122 8.50 -1.64 2.52
C LYS A 122 9.34 -0.71 3.41
N GLN A 123 10.40 -0.12 2.85
CA GLN A 123 11.22 0.87 3.54
C GLN A 123 10.40 2.11 3.87
N THR A 124 9.63 2.66 2.92
CA THR A 124 8.73 3.81 3.16
C THR A 124 7.82 3.57 4.38
N TYR A 125 7.14 2.42 4.46
CA TYR A 125 6.22 2.17 5.57
C TYR A 125 6.93 2.11 6.93
N THR A 126 8.20 1.75 6.95
CA THR A 126 9.00 1.66 8.17
C THR A 126 9.61 3.02 8.53
N ASP A 127 10.18 3.72 7.55
CA ASP A 127 10.88 5.00 7.74
C ASP A 127 9.93 6.12 8.17
N TYR A 128 8.70 6.11 7.65
CA TYR A 128 7.66 7.08 8.00
C TYR A 128 6.75 6.60 9.15
N ALA A 129 6.92 5.38 9.66
CA ALA A 129 6.15 4.92 10.81
C ALA A 129 6.47 5.75 12.07
N TRP A 130 5.43 6.01 12.87
CA TRP A 130 5.58 6.62 14.17
C TRP A 130 4.75 5.85 15.21
N PRO A 131 5.32 5.51 16.38
CA PRO A 131 6.75 5.58 16.72
C PRO A 131 7.60 4.58 15.90
N ALA A 132 8.83 4.96 15.58
CA ALA A 132 9.69 4.18 14.68
C ALA A 132 10.00 2.76 15.19
N ALA A 133 10.11 2.58 16.52
CA ALA A 133 10.35 1.27 17.13
C ALA A 133 9.24 0.25 16.82
N LEU A 134 7.98 0.68 16.83
CA LEU A 134 6.84 -0.19 16.51
C LEU A 134 6.79 -0.52 15.02
N GLY A 135 7.13 0.44 14.15
CA GLY A 135 7.31 0.19 12.72
C GLY A 135 8.35 -0.90 12.44
N SER A 136 9.52 -0.80 13.08
CA SER A 136 10.60 -1.79 12.94
C SER A 136 10.20 -3.18 13.44
N LEU A 137 9.50 -3.25 14.58
CA LEU A 137 9.01 -4.52 15.14
C LEU A 137 8.00 -5.20 14.19
N TYR A 138 7.02 -4.44 13.68
CA TYR A 138 6.01 -4.98 12.77
C TYR A 138 6.62 -5.41 11.43
N GLN A 139 7.61 -4.66 10.92
CA GLN A 139 8.29 -4.97 9.67
C GLN A 139 8.95 -6.36 9.67
N ARG A 140 9.46 -6.80 10.83
CA ARG A 140 10.13 -8.10 10.99
C ARG A 140 9.15 -9.24 11.30
N ASN A 141 8.11 -8.97 12.10
CA ASN A 141 7.26 -10.00 12.70
C ASN A 141 5.76 -9.82 12.43
N GLY A 142 5.37 -9.10 11.38
CA GLY A 142 3.99 -8.62 11.18
C GLY A 142 2.88 -9.66 11.38
N LEU A 143 3.02 -10.88 10.84
CA LEU A 143 2.03 -11.96 11.03
C LEU A 143 1.98 -12.45 12.48
N THR A 144 3.14 -12.78 13.05
CA THR A 144 3.25 -13.26 14.44
C THR A 144 2.73 -12.22 15.42
N LEU A 145 3.13 -10.95 15.27
CA LEU A 145 2.67 -9.85 16.12
C LEU A 145 1.16 -9.67 16.01
N SER A 146 0.61 -9.68 14.79
CA SER A 146 -0.84 -9.56 14.57
C SER A 146 -1.63 -10.65 15.30
N LEU A 147 -1.23 -11.92 15.11
CA LEU A 147 -1.94 -13.05 15.73
C LEU A 147 -1.73 -13.11 17.25
N ALA A 148 -0.49 -12.88 17.72
CA ALA A 148 -0.19 -12.88 19.15
C ALA A 148 -0.95 -11.77 19.89
N THR A 149 -1.03 -10.56 19.32
CA THR A 149 -1.81 -9.46 19.90
C THR A 149 -3.31 -9.78 19.86
N ALA A 150 -3.83 -10.31 18.76
CA ALA A 150 -5.25 -10.67 18.64
C ALA A 150 -5.68 -11.75 19.65
N PHE A 151 -4.96 -12.87 19.71
CA PHE A 151 -5.28 -13.96 20.63
C PHE A 151 -4.93 -13.62 22.08
N GLY A 152 -3.86 -12.87 22.33
CA GLY A 152 -3.52 -12.40 23.67
C GLY A 152 -4.59 -11.49 24.26
N LEU A 153 -5.09 -10.53 23.47
CA LEU A 153 -6.19 -9.65 23.90
C LEU A 153 -7.51 -10.41 24.05
N ALA A 154 -7.82 -11.32 23.13
CA ALA A 154 -9.02 -12.16 23.25
C ALA A 154 -8.96 -13.03 24.52
N LEU A 155 -7.82 -13.68 24.79
CA LEU A 155 -7.60 -14.46 25.99
C LEU A 155 -7.72 -13.60 27.25
N PHE A 156 -7.11 -12.41 27.26
CA PHE A 156 -7.25 -11.47 28.37
C PHE A 156 -8.72 -11.12 28.66
N LEU A 157 -9.51 -10.82 27.62
CA LEU A 157 -10.94 -10.53 27.77
C LEU A 157 -11.73 -11.74 28.26
N VAL A 158 -11.41 -12.96 27.79
CA VAL A 158 -12.02 -14.20 28.29
C VAL A 158 -11.72 -14.40 29.78
N LEU A 159 -10.48 -14.21 30.19
CA LEU A 159 -10.08 -14.32 31.60
C LEU A 159 -10.74 -13.25 32.47
N ALA A 160 -10.89 -12.02 31.96
CA ALA A 160 -11.60 -10.96 32.66
C ALA A 160 -13.09 -11.31 32.90
N ILE A 161 -13.76 -11.89 31.90
CA ILE A 161 -15.15 -12.39 32.05
C ILE A 161 -15.20 -13.51 33.10
N LEU A 162 -14.29 -14.48 33.03
CA LEU A 162 -14.21 -15.58 34.00
C LEU A 162 -13.92 -15.12 35.43
N SER A 163 -13.18 -14.02 35.61
CA SER A 163 -12.92 -13.46 36.94
C SER A 163 -14.12 -12.72 37.55
N SER A 164 -15.07 -12.29 36.71
CA SER A 164 -16.26 -11.54 37.13
C SER A 164 -17.54 -12.38 37.11
N GLY A 165 -17.50 -13.59 36.56
CA GLY A 165 -18.64 -14.49 36.48
C GLY A 165 -18.36 -15.70 35.59
N SER A 166 -19.35 -16.08 34.78
CA SER A 166 -19.25 -17.22 33.87
C SER A 166 -19.11 -16.77 32.42
N LEU A 167 -18.31 -17.52 31.66
CA LEU A 167 -18.16 -17.33 30.21
C LEU A 167 -19.44 -17.66 29.43
N PHE A 168 -20.22 -18.61 29.96
CA PHE A 168 -21.55 -18.97 29.45
C PHE A 168 -22.61 -18.49 30.43
N HIS A 169 -23.52 -17.64 29.95
CA HIS A 169 -24.53 -16.98 30.77
C HIS A 169 -25.94 -17.27 30.23
N ALA A 170 -26.98 -16.99 31.03
CA ALA A 170 -28.34 -16.97 30.51
C ALA A 170 -28.45 -15.91 29.39
N PRO A 171 -29.20 -16.16 28.30
CA PRO A 171 -29.31 -15.20 27.19
C PRO A 171 -29.62 -13.78 27.64
N LEU A 172 -28.80 -12.82 27.21
CA LEU A 172 -28.89 -11.40 27.61
C LEU A 172 -29.65 -10.55 26.57
N ALA A 173 -30.46 -11.19 25.70
CA ALA A 173 -31.17 -10.53 24.60
C ALA A 173 -30.27 -9.62 23.74
N GLY A 174 -29.03 -10.04 23.48
CA GLY A 174 -28.06 -9.27 22.69
C GLY A 174 -27.44 -8.06 23.41
N ASN A 175 -27.76 -7.81 24.68
CA ASN A 175 -27.20 -6.70 25.45
C ASN A 175 -25.76 -6.98 25.89
N PHE A 176 -24.80 -6.77 25.00
CA PHE A 176 -23.38 -6.94 25.28
C PHE A 176 -22.81 -5.92 26.29
N TYR A 177 -23.51 -4.80 26.55
CA TYR A 177 -23.09 -3.84 27.58
C TYR A 177 -23.23 -4.37 29.01
N ALA A 178 -24.03 -5.42 29.21
CA ALA A 178 -24.09 -6.12 30.48
C ALA A 178 -22.80 -6.91 30.80
N ILE A 179 -21.99 -7.21 29.78
CA ILE A 179 -20.68 -7.88 29.94
C ILE A 179 -19.56 -6.84 30.03
N PHE A 180 -19.50 -5.93 29.06
CA PHE A 180 -18.53 -4.84 29.05
C PHE A 180 -19.25 -3.50 28.95
N PRO A 181 -19.22 -2.65 30.01
CA PRO A 181 -19.94 -1.39 30.02
C PRO A 181 -19.56 -0.46 28.85
N HIS A 182 -20.53 0.30 28.33
CA HIS A 182 -20.33 1.18 27.17
C HIS A 182 -19.10 2.09 27.33
N ASN A 183 -18.97 2.79 28.45
CA ASN A 183 -17.90 3.75 28.69
C ASN A 183 -16.51 3.08 28.69
N MET A 184 -16.41 1.84 29.16
CA MET A 184 -15.16 1.07 29.10
C MET A 184 -14.78 0.78 27.65
N LEU A 185 -15.72 0.28 26.84
CA LEU A 185 -15.48 0.01 25.43
C LEU A 185 -15.16 1.30 24.65
N ALA A 186 -15.92 2.36 24.87
CA ALA A 186 -15.71 3.66 24.24
C ALA A 186 -14.32 4.23 24.55
N LEU A 187 -13.89 4.17 25.81
CA LEU A 187 -12.56 4.64 26.21
C LEU A 187 -11.44 3.79 25.59
N MET A 188 -11.49 2.46 25.77
CA MET A 188 -10.41 1.58 25.32
C MET A 188 -10.22 1.63 23.80
N PHE A 189 -11.31 1.48 23.03
CA PHE A 189 -11.24 1.51 21.57
C PHE A 189 -11.05 2.94 21.04
N GLY A 190 -11.62 3.95 21.69
CA GLY A 190 -11.43 5.35 21.33
C GLY A 190 -9.97 5.80 21.45
N VAL A 191 -9.29 5.45 22.55
CA VAL A 191 -7.86 5.76 22.74
C VAL A 191 -7.01 5.10 21.65
N VAL A 192 -7.22 3.82 21.38
CA VAL A 192 -6.47 3.09 20.35
C VAL A 192 -6.76 3.62 18.94
N PHE A 193 -8.02 3.97 18.64
CA PHE A 193 -8.40 4.59 17.38
C PHE A 193 -7.72 5.95 17.18
N LEU A 194 -7.78 6.84 18.18
CA LEU A 194 -7.12 8.14 18.13
C LEU A 194 -5.60 8.01 17.97
N PHE A 195 -4.98 7.07 18.68
CA PHE A 195 -3.58 6.75 18.51
C PHE A 195 -3.27 6.32 17.07
N ALA A 196 -4.07 5.43 16.48
CA ALA A 196 -3.86 4.95 15.11
C ALA A 196 -3.96 6.08 14.08
N ILE A 197 -4.98 6.95 14.21
CA ILE A 197 -5.14 8.13 13.34
C ILE A 197 -3.97 9.09 13.51
N PHE A 198 -3.54 9.36 14.75
CA PHE A 198 -2.41 10.23 15.01
C PHE A 198 -1.10 9.67 14.41
N ALA A 199 -0.81 8.39 14.62
CA ALA A 199 0.37 7.71 14.08
C ALA A 199 0.41 7.75 12.54
N LEU A 200 -0.72 7.43 11.88
CA LEU A 200 -0.84 7.55 10.43
C LEU A 200 -0.70 8.99 9.95
N GLY A 201 -1.31 9.94 10.67
CA GLY A 201 -1.25 11.38 10.37
C GLY A 201 0.18 11.91 10.41
N VAL A 202 0.96 11.54 11.42
CA VAL A 202 2.39 11.87 11.51
C VAL A 202 3.15 11.25 10.32
N GLY A 203 2.93 9.97 10.02
CA GLY A 203 3.63 9.28 8.94
C GLY A 203 3.36 9.87 7.57
N VAL A 204 2.09 10.09 7.22
CA VAL A 204 1.72 10.70 5.92
C VAL A 204 2.19 12.15 5.84
N SER A 205 2.15 12.91 6.94
CA SER A 205 2.64 14.30 6.96
C SER A 205 4.14 14.37 6.69
N ARG A 206 4.93 13.45 7.27
CA ARG A 206 6.37 13.35 7.00
C ARG A 206 6.65 12.95 5.56
N PHE A 207 5.93 11.96 5.04
CA PHE A 207 6.04 11.57 3.63
C PHE A 207 5.69 12.73 2.70
N TRP A 208 4.57 13.40 2.95
CA TRP A 208 4.08 14.54 2.16
C TRP A 208 5.09 15.68 2.11
N ARG A 209 5.68 16.06 3.26
CA ARG A 209 6.71 17.11 3.31
C ARG A 209 7.97 16.71 2.52
N ARG A 210 8.32 15.43 2.51
CA ARG A 210 9.55 14.95 1.86
C ARG A 210 9.42 14.82 0.34
N VAL A 211 8.24 14.50 -0.16
CA VAL A 211 8.02 14.38 -1.61
C VAL A 211 7.71 15.73 -2.29
N SER A 212 7.73 16.85 -1.58
CA SER A 212 7.53 18.21 -2.11
C SER A 212 6.44 18.33 -3.19
N PRO A 213 5.17 18.02 -2.86
CA PRO A 213 4.09 17.77 -3.82
C PRO A 213 3.56 19.02 -4.54
N GLY A 214 4.03 20.22 -4.19
CA GLY A 214 3.46 21.48 -4.65
C GLY A 214 2.15 21.84 -3.92
N SER A 215 1.42 22.83 -4.45
CA SER A 215 0.16 23.30 -3.89
C SER A 215 -1.02 22.43 -4.38
N ALA A 216 -1.78 21.88 -3.43
CA ALA A 216 -3.02 21.18 -3.76
C ALA A 216 -4.10 22.17 -4.20
N ASN A 217 -4.81 21.84 -5.28
CA ASN A 217 -5.97 22.59 -5.76
C ASN A 217 -7.21 21.69 -5.81
N GLY A 218 -8.41 22.29 -5.82
CA GLY A 218 -9.68 21.56 -5.80
C GLY A 218 -9.80 20.48 -6.88
N PRO A 219 -9.50 20.77 -8.16
CA PRO A 219 -9.53 19.77 -9.23
C PRO A 219 -8.58 18.58 -9.01
N ALA A 220 -7.35 18.83 -8.54
CA ALA A 220 -6.38 17.78 -8.25
C ALA A 220 -6.86 16.86 -7.11
N VAL A 221 -7.45 17.44 -6.06
CA VAL A 221 -8.06 16.68 -4.95
C VAL A 221 -9.23 15.84 -5.44
N ALA A 222 -10.15 16.44 -6.20
CA ALA A 222 -11.33 15.72 -6.71
C ALA A 222 -10.95 14.52 -7.59
N GLU A 223 -9.99 14.69 -8.49
CA GLU A 223 -9.54 13.60 -9.36
C GLU A 223 -8.79 12.52 -8.58
N ALA A 224 -7.91 12.90 -7.65
CA ALA A 224 -7.21 11.93 -6.79
C ALA A 224 -8.21 11.12 -5.94
N THR A 225 -9.22 11.77 -5.36
CA THR A 225 -10.29 11.11 -4.63
C THR A 225 -11.06 10.15 -5.52
N HIS A 226 -11.44 10.57 -6.73
CA HIS A 226 -12.13 9.71 -7.69
C HIS A 226 -11.29 8.47 -8.04
N ASP A 227 -9.99 8.65 -8.31
CA ASP A 227 -9.09 7.55 -8.66
C ASP A 227 -8.90 6.56 -7.52
N VAL A 228 -8.81 7.05 -6.28
CA VAL A 228 -8.74 6.23 -5.06
C VAL A 228 -10.04 5.43 -4.90
N LEU A 229 -11.21 6.08 -4.96
CA LEU A 229 -12.51 5.42 -4.78
C LEU A 229 -12.83 4.40 -5.87
N ARG A 230 -12.39 4.63 -7.11
CA ARG A 230 -12.55 3.69 -8.22
C ARG A 230 -11.48 2.60 -8.26
N LEU A 231 -10.42 2.75 -7.46
CA LEU A 231 -9.18 1.99 -7.56
C LEU A 231 -8.67 1.95 -9.00
N ARG A 232 -8.67 3.12 -9.67
CA ARG A 232 -8.40 3.26 -11.10
C ARG A 232 -7.14 2.51 -11.49
N TYR A 233 -6.03 2.78 -10.83
CA TYR A 233 -4.72 2.22 -11.20
C TYR A 233 -4.50 0.73 -10.85
N LEU A 234 -5.53 0.03 -10.35
CA LEU A 234 -5.56 -1.45 -10.32
C LEU A 234 -6.17 -2.07 -11.59
N ASP A 235 -6.52 -1.27 -12.60
CA ASP A 235 -6.98 -1.74 -13.91
C ASP A 235 -5.87 -1.79 -14.98
N GLY A 236 -4.61 -1.52 -14.59
CA GLY A 236 -3.46 -1.57 -15.50
C GLY A 236 -3.35 -0.38 -16.46
N GLY A 237 -4.04 0.74 -16.21
CA GLY A 237 -3.96 1.95 -17.04
C GLY A 237 -4.73 1.85 -18.36
N HIS A 238 -4.76 0.67 -18.97
CA HIS A 238 -5.54 0.30 -20.16
C HIS A 238 -6.91 -0.31 -19.83
N GLY A 239 -7.31 -0.38 -18.55
CA GLY A 239 -8.64 -0.82 -18.13
C GLY A 239 -8.89 -2.34 -18.12
N LYS A 240 -7.91 -3.18 -18.52
CA LYS A 240 -8.08 -4.64 -18.61
C LYS A 240 -7.70 -5.39 -17.34
N GLY A 241 -7.08 -4.72 -16.37
CA GLY A 241 -6.63 -5.31 -15.11
C GLY A 241 -5.13 -5.52 -15.03
N CYS A 242 -4.72 -6.30 -14.03
CA CYS A 242 -3.33 -6.60 -13.73
C CYS A 242 -3.00 -8.06 -14.01
N ASN A 243 -1.71 -8.33 -14.20
CA ASN A 243 -1.20 -9.68 -14.30
C ASN A 243 -1.03 -10.31 -12.91
N GLU A 244 -1.36 -11.59 -12.82
CA GLU A 244 -1.31 -12.37 -11.57
C GLU A 244 -0.41 -13.60 -11.72
N SER A 245 -0.98 -14.76 -12.04
CA SER A 245 -0.24 -16.01 -12.22
C SER A 245 0.19 -16.26 -13.67
N SER A 246 -0.33 -15.49 -14.62
CA SER A 246 -0.04 -15.60 -16.05
C SER A 246 0.03 -14.24 -16.74
N ASP A 247 0.40 -14.26 -18.03
CA ASP A 247 0.45 -13.08 -18.89
C ASP A 247 -0.94 -12.49 -19.23
N ALA A 248 -2.01 -13.18 -18.85
CA ALA A 248 -3.36 -12.69 -19.05
C ALA A 248 -3.72 -11.55 -18.07
N PHE A 249 -4.35 -10.50 -18.59
CA PHE A 249 -4.90 -9.43 -17.75
C PHE A 249 -6.14 -9.90 -17.00
N THR A 250 -6.24 -9.53 -15.72
CA THR A 250 -7.43 -9.81 -14.90
C THR A 250 -7.79 -8.66 -13.97
N LEU A 251 -9.09 -8.41 -13.82
CA LEU A 251 -9.65 -7.47 -12.85
C LEU A 251 -9.78 -8.06 -11.45
N ALA A 252 -9.37 -9.30 -11.22
CA ALA A 252 -9.52 -10.00 -9.94
C ALA A 252 -8.94 -9.20 -8.77
N ARG A 253 -7.72 -8.69 -8.88
CA ARG A 253 -7.09 -7.87 -7.84
C ARG A 253 -7.91 -6.63 -7.51
N ARG A 254 -8.42 -5.92 -8.52
CA ARG A 254 -9.25 -4.72 -8.34
C ARG A 254 -10.57 -5.06 -7.66
N ARG A 255 -11.24 -6.14 -8.08
CA ARG A 255 -12.51 -6.61 -7.49
C ARG A 255 -12.33 -7.01 -6.02
N PHE A 256 -11.30 -7.80 -5.70
CA PHE A 256 -11.04 -8.18 -4.32
C PHE A 256 -10.63 -6.99 -3.44
N HIS A 257 -9.85 -6.04 -3.96
CA HIS A 257 -9.59 -4.79 -3.23
C HIS A 257 -10.87 -3.97 -3.04
N HIS A 258 -11.81 -3.93 -3.99
CA HIS A 258 -13.09 -3.24 -3.79
C HIS A 258 -13.91 -3.88 -2.66
N PHE A 259 -13.99 -5.20 -2.61
CA PHE A 259 -14.62 -5.90 -1.49
C PHE A 259 -13.95 -5.59 -0.15
N THR A 260 -12.61 -5.55 -0.11
CA THR A 260 -11.88 -5.16 1.11
C THR A 260 -12.09 -3.70 1.49
N PHE A 261 -11.96 -2.78 0.53
CA PHE A 261 -12.02 -1.33 0.73
C PHE A 261 -13.42 -0.90 1.17
N TYR A 262 -14.45 -1.26 0.39
CA TYR A 262 -15.82 -0.94 0.73
C TYR A 262 -16.33 -1.80 1.89
N GLY A 263 -15.84 -3.03 2.06
CA GLY A 263 -16.15 -3.85 3.24
C GLY A 263 -15.72 -3.16 4.53
N PHE A 264 -14.46 -2.68 4.57
CA PHE A 264 -13.96 -1.90 5.70
C PHE A 264 -14.74 -0.59 5.90
N LEU A 265 -15.02 0.15 4.82
CA LEU A 265 -15.75 1.42 4.90
C LEU A 265 -17.18 1.24 5.42
N LEU A 266 -17.86 0.16 5.02
CA LEU A 266 -19.20 -0.19 5.52
C LEU A 266 -19.16 -0.58 7.00
N CYS A 267 -18.18 -1.36 7.44
CA CYS A 267 -17.99 -1.64 8.87
C CYS A 267 -17.69 -0.37 9.67
N PHE A 268 -16.86 0.53 9.15
CA PHE A 268 -16.59 1.81 9.79
C PHE A 268 -17.85 2.69 9.86
N ALA A 269 -18.61 2.77 8.76
CA ALA A 269 -19.87 3.48 8.70
C ALA A 269 -20.90 2.91 9.70
N ALA A 270 -20.95 1.59 9.87
CA ALA A 270 -21.78 0.96 10.89
C ALA A 270 -21.47 1.48 12.29
N THR A 271 -20.18 1.58 12.65
CA THR A 271 -19.72 2.15 13.92
C THR A 271 -20.10 3.62 14.03
N CYS A 272 -19.86 4.43 12.99
CA CYS A 272 -20.23 5.85 13.00
C CYS A 272 -21.73 6.06 13.20
N VAL A 273 -22.57 5.29 12.50
CA VAL A 273 -24.03 5.35 12.64
C VAL A 273 -24.46 4.90 14.04
N ALA A 274 -23.86 3.82 14.58
CA ALA A 274 -24.14 3.36 15.94
C ALA A 274 -23.75 4.40 17.00
N THR A 275 -22.63 5.09 16.83
CA THR A 275 -22.21 6.22 17.70
C THR A 275 -23.19 7.38 17.58
N PHE A 276 -23.61 7.73 16.36
CA PHE A 276 -24.60 8.78 16.14
C PHE A 276 -25.94 8.43 16.79
N TYR A 277 -26.42 7.20 16.62
CA TYR A 277 -27.63 6.69 17.25
C TYR A 277 -27.56 6.84 18.78
N HIS A 278 -26.47 6.39 19.38
CA HIS A 278 -26.29 6.43 20.83
C HIS A 278 -26.23 7.86 21.39
N TYR A 279 -25.38 8.72 20.86
CA TYR A 279 -25.10 10.04 21.46
C TYR A 279 -26.04 11.16 21.00
N PHE A 280 -26.61 11.07 19.79
CA PHE A 280 -27.47 12.14 19.24
C PHE A 280 -28.95 11.78 19.22
N LEU A 281 -29.29 10.51 19.01
CA LEU A 281 -30.69 10.06 18.91
C LEU A 281 -31.18 9.31 20.15
N ASP A 282 -30.32 9.09 21.14
CA ASP A 282 -30.61 8.29 22.34
C ASP A 282 -31.06 6.84 22.02
N LEU A 283 -30.71 6.34 20.83
CA LEU A 283 -31.01 5.00 20.38
C LEU A 283 -29.86 4.06 20.79
N HIS A 284 -30.14 3.19 21.75
CA HIS A 284 -29.15 2.31 22.36
C HIS A 284 -29.15 0.90 21.73
N ALA A 285 -27.97 0.28 21.68
CA ALA A 285 -27.88 -1.15 21.38
C ALA A 285 -28.54 -1.98 22.50
N PRO A 286 -29.11 -3.16 22.22
CA PRO A 286 -28.99 -3.95 20.99
C PRO A 286 -29.87 -3.45 19.84
N TYR A 287 -29.29 -3.36 18.64
CA TYR A 287 -30.03 -2.94 17.44
C TYR A 287 -30.66 -4.14 16.70
N GLY A 288 -31.85 -3.95 16.12
CA GLY A 288 -32.52 -4.95 15.30
C GLY A 288 -31.73 -5.31 14.02
N TYR A 289 -31.99 -6.49 13.45
CA TYR A 289 -31.23 -7.00 12.28
C TYR A 289 -31.36 -6.12 11.02
N THR A 290 -32.48 -5.40 10.88
CA THR A 290 -32.74 -4.49 9.75
C THR A 290 -32.27 -3.05 10.01
N SER A 291 -31.74 -2.77 11.19
CA SER A 291 -31.19 -1.44 11.51
C SER A 291 -29.98 -1.12 10.64
N LEU A 292 -29.78 0.17 10.37
CA LEU A 292 -28.69 0.63 9.53
C LEU A 292 -27.30 0.17 10.03
N PRO A 293 -26.95 0.26 11.34
CA PRO A 293 -25.68 -0.28 11.84
C PRO A 293 -25.48 -1.77 11.53
N VAL A 294 -26.51 -2.60 11.73
CA VAL A 294 -26.39 -4.05 11.53
C VAL A 294 -26.29 -4.41 10.05
N VAL A 295 -27.07 -3.77 9.18
CA VAL A 295 -27.01 -4.01 7.72
C VAL A 295 -25.64 -3.59 7.17
N LEU A 296 -25.17 -2.39 7.51
CA LEU A 296 -23.84 -1.92 7.09
C LEU A 296 -22.73 -2.83 7.61
N GLY A 297 -22.79 -3.21 8.89
CA GLY A 297 -21.81 -4.11 9.50
C GLY A 297 -21.81 -5.50 8.86
N THR A 298 -22.98 -6.04 8.52
CA THR A 298 -23.13 -7.36 7.89
C THR A 298 -22.58 -7.36 6.47
N LEU A 299 -22.98 -6.40 5.64
CA LEU A 299 -22.47 -6.26 4.26
C LEU A 299 -20.95 -5.98 4.27
N GLY A 300 -20.51 -5.14 5.21
CA GLY A 300 -19.10 -4.86 5.43
C GLY A 300 -18.30 -6.12 5.79
N GLY A 301 -18.81 -6.90 6.74
CA GLY A 301 -18.21 -8.17 7.18
C GLY A 301 -18.11 -9.19 6.04
N ILE A 302 -19.17 -9.35 5.24
CA ILE A 302 -19.15 -10.22 4.05
C ILE A 302 -18.09 -9.76 3.04
N GLY A 303 -18.00 -8.45 2.77
CA GLY A 303 -16.95 -7.87 1.93
C GLY A 303 -15.54 -8.13 2.46
N LEU A 304 -15.34 -8.03 3.77
CA LEU A 304 -14.09 -8.34 4.47
C LEU A 304 -13.77 -9.84 4.59
N ILE A 305 -14.70 -10.73 4.22
CA ILE A 305 -14.38 -12.15 3.99
C ILE A 305 -13.95 -12.32 2.53
N ILE A 306 -14.80 -11.93 1.58
CA ILE A 306 -14.60 -12.17 0.14
C ILE A 306 -13.31 -11.49 -0.35
N GLY A 307 -13.11 -10.21 -0.02
CA GLY A 307 -11.98 -9.43 -0.48
C GLY A 307 -10.64 -9.98 0.02
N PRO A 308 -10.39 -10.00 1.35
CA PRO A 308 -9.15 -10.53 1.93
C PRO A 308 -8.89 -12.00 1.59
N ALA A 309 -9.89 -12.88 1.52
CA ALA A 309 -9.70 -14.27 1.09
C ALA A 309 -9.21 -14.34 -0.37
N GLY A 310 -9.82 -13.56 -1.28
CA GLY A 310 -9.37 -13.46 -2.67
C GLY A 310 -7.98 -12.85 -2.81
N LEU A 311 -7.65 -11.83 -2.01
CA LEU A 311 -6.31 -11.23 -1.97
C LEU A 311 -5.27 -12.19 -1.41
N PHE A 312 -5.63 -13.02 -0.43
CA PHE A 312 -4.76 -14.07 0.08
C PHE A 312 -4.46 -15.11 -0.99
N TRP A 313 -5.51 -15.58 -1.69
CA TRP A 313 -5.36 -16.51 -2.80
C TRP A 313 -4.42 -15.94 -3.87
N LEU A 314 -4.62 -14.68 -4.29
CA LEU A 314 -3.71 -14.00 -5.21
C LEU A 314 -2.28 -13.87 -4.64
N ASN A 315 -2.12 -13.54 -3.36
CA ASN A 315 -0.80 -13.41 -2.72
C ASN A 315 0.01 -14.71 -2.76
N VAL A 316 -0.66 -15.86 -2.67
CA VAL A 316 -0.02 -17.19 -2.69
C VAL A 316 0.32 -17.64 -4.11
N HIS A 317 -0.55 -17.37 -5.08
CA HIS A 317 -0.42 -17.90 -6.45
C HIS A 317 0.35 -16.98 -7.42
N ARG A 318 0.63 -15.73 -7.02
CA ARG A 318 1.32 -14.78 -7.88
C ARG A 318 2.80 -15.13 -8.05
N SER A 319 3.33 -14.87 -9.26
CA SER A 319 4.75 -15.04 -9.55
C SER A 319 5.65 -14.30 -8.54
N PRO A 320 6.74 -14.93 -8.03
CA PRO A 320 7.66 -14.30 -7.09
C PRO A 320 8.31 -13.00 -7.62
N LEU A 321 8.41 -12.84 -8.94
CA LEU A 321 8.98 -11.64 -9.57
C LEU A 321 8.09 -10.40 -9.41
N HIS A 322 6.82 -10.56 -9.03
CA HIS A 322 5.88 -9.44 -8.89
C HIS A 322 5.99 -8.68 -7.57
N GLY A 323 6.85 -9.11 -6.65
CA GLY A 323 6.94 -8.47 -5.34
C GLY A 323 8.15 -8.93 -4.56
N ASP A 324 8.23 -8.44 -3.33
CA ASP A 324 9.28 -8.80 -2.39
C ASP A 324 8.78 -9.86 -1.41
N ALA A 325 9.51 -10.97 -1.30
CA ALA A 325 9.19 -12.05 -0.37
C ALA A 325 9.18 -11.55 1.09
N ALA A 326 10.04 -10.58 1.42
CA ALA A 326 10.11 -10.03 2.77
C ALA A 326 8.87 -9.17 3.14
N GLN A 327 7.98 -8.81 2.19
CA GLN A 327 6.70 -8.17 2.49
C GLN A 327 5.61 -9.16 2.92
N ARG A 328 5.76 -10.48 2.64
CA ARG A 328 4.71 -11.47 2.87
C ARG A 328 4.20 -11.52 4.31
N PRO A 329 5.03 -11.47 5.37
CA PRO A 329 4.53 -11.50 6.75
C PRO A 329 3.62 -10.30 7.08
N MET A 330 4.00 -9.10 6.63
CA MET A 330 3.23 -7.86 6.83
C MET A 330 1.88 -7.93 6.11
N ASP A 331 1.87 -8.43 4.87
CA ASP A 331 0.67 -8.57 4.03
C ASP A 331 -0.29 -9.61 4.61
N ARG A 332 0.23 -10.78 4.99
CA ARG A 332 -0.56 -11.89 5.54
C ARG A 332 -1.08 -11.58 6.93
N GLY A 333 -0.32 -10.89 7.77
CA GLY A 333 -0.78 -10.45 9.10
C GLY A 333 -2.02 -9.56 9.01
N PHE A 334 -1.98 -8.56 8.12
CA PHE A 334 -3.11 -7.67 7.92
C PHE A 334 -4.33 -8.40 7.34
N ILE A 335 -4.14 -9.25 6.34
CA ILE A 335 -5.21 -10.09 5.77
C ILE A 335 -5.84 -10.99 6.86
N ALA A 336 -5.01 -11.64 7.67
CA ALA A 336 -5.48 -12.51 8.74
C ALA A 336 -6.33 -11.76 9.77
N LEU A 337 -5.92 -10.54 10.17
CA LEU A 337 -6.72 -9.72 11.07
C LEU A 337 -8.07 -9.32 10.47
N LEU A 338 -8.11 -8.93 9.20
CA LEU A 338 -9.38 -8.60 8.52
C LEU A 338 -10.33 -9.82 8.47
N LEU A 339 -9.80 -11.01 8.18
CA LEU A 339 -10.58 -12.25 8.18
C LEU A 339 -11.05 -12.62 9.60
N LEU A 340 -10.17 -12.54 10.60
CA LEU A 340 -10.54 -12.82 11.99
C LEU A 340 -11.64 -11.87 12.47
N VAL A 341 -11.50 -10.57 12.26
CA VAL A 341 -12.49 -9.55 12.65
C VAL A 341 -13.83 -9.80 11.97
N SER A 342 -13.84 -10.04 10.66
CA SER A 342 -15.09 -10.23 9.92
C SER A 342 -15.80 -11.55 10.24
N ILE A 343 -15.07 -12.66 10.32
CA ILE A 343 -15.64 -13.97 10.69
C ILE A 343 -16.18 -13.94 12.11
N THR A 344 -15.40 -13.44 13.08
CA THR A 344 -15.84 -13.36 14.48
C THR A 344 -16.98 -12.37 14.67
N GLY A 345 -17.02 -11.27 13.90
CA GLY A 345 -18.10 -10.28 13.96
C GLY A 345 -19.43 -10.82 13.45
N LEU A 346 -19.42 -11.56 12.34
CA LEU A 346 -20.63 -12.24 11.83
C LEU A 346 -21.05 -13.39 12.75
N ALA A 347 -20.10 -14.15 13.29
CA ALA A 347 -20.39 -15.20 14.28
C ALA A 347 -21.02 -14.62 15.55
N LEU A 348 -20.50 -13.49 16.05
CA LEU A 348 -21.08 -12.76 17.17
C LEU A 348 -22.49 -12.28 16.84
N LEU A 349 -22.75 -11.74 15.65
CA LEU A 349 -24.09 -11.32 15.23
C LEU A 349 -25.09 -12.48 15.25
N ILE A 350 -24.69 -13.66 14.75
CA ILE A 350 -25.53 -14.87 14.75
C ILE A 350 -25.77 -15.38 16.18
N GLY A 351 -24.73 -15.35 17.02
CA GLY A 351 -24.75 -15.91 18.37
C GLY A 351 -25.13 -14.92 19.48
N ARG A 352 -25.49 -13.67 19.17
CA ARG A 352 -25.69 -12.60 20.17
C ARG A 352 -26.81 -12.88 21.17
N ASP A 353 -27.80 -13.68 20.79
CA ASP A 353 -28.94 -14.04 21.64
C ASP A 353 -28.73 -15.40 22.35
N THR A 354 -27.51 -15.94 22.33
CA THR A 354 -27.18 -17.24 22.94
C THR A 354 -26.34 -17.09 24.21
N SER A 355 -26.17 -18.19 24.94
CA SER A 355 -25.27 -18.23 26.12
C SER A 355 -23.79 -18.04 25.79
N ALA A 356 -23.40 -18.19 24.52
CA ALA A 356 -22.03 -18.04 24.05
C ALA A 356 -21.65 -16.58 23.71
N MET A 357 -22.57 -15.61 23.88
CA MET A 357 -22.32 -14.20 23.51
C MET A 357 -21.05 -13.65 24.16
N GLY A 358 -20.81 -13.90 25.44
CA GLY A 358 -19.59 -13.43 26.12
C GLY A 358 -18.29 -13.91 25.48
N LEU A 359 -18.21 -15.20 25.13
CA LEU A 359 -17.05 -15.76 24.43
C LEU A 359 -16.91 -15.16 23.02
N LEU A 360 -17.99 -15.12 22.25
CA LEU A 360 -17.97 -14.57 20.88
C LEU A 360 -17.57 -13.08 20.89
N LEU A 361 -18.02 -12.33 21.90
CA LEU A 361 -17.68 -10.93 22.11
C LEU A 361 -16.19 -10.76 22.37
N ALA A 362 -15.61 -11.52 23.30
CA ALA A 362 -14.18 -11.48 23.58
C ALA A 362 -13.33 -11.87 22.36
N LEU A 363 -13.74 -12.92 21.64
CA LEU A 363 -13.10 -13.39 20.40
C LEU A 363 -13.20 -12.39 19.26
N HIS A 364 -14.18 -11.49 19.26
CA HIS A 364 -14.30 -10.42 18.27
C HIS A 364 -13.52 -9.16 18.67
N LEU A 365 -13.69 -8.70 19.91
CA LEU A 365 -13.07 -7.46 20.41
C LEU A 365 -11.54 -7.54 20.44
N GLY A 366 -10.96 -8.71 20.75
CA GLY A 366 -9.50 -8.90 20.73
C GLY A 366 -8.87 -8.61 19.36
N PRO A 367 -9.29 -9.31 18.28
CA PRO A 367 -8.87 -9.01 16.91
C PRO A 367 -9.17 -7.58 16.44
N VAL A 368 -10.30 -6.97 16.82
CA VAL A 368 -10.60 -5.57 16.46
C VAL A 368 -9.57 -4.64 17.10
N MET A 369 -9.27 -4.82 18.39
CA MET A 369 -8.27 -4.02 19.08
C MET A 369 -6.87 -4.21 18.47
N ALA A 370 -6.50 -5.46 18.18
CA ALA A 370 -5.23 -5.79 17.52
C ALA A 370 -5.12 -5.16 16.12
N LEU A 371 -6.22 -5.15 15.36
CA LEU A 371 -6.31 -4.47 14.06
C LEU A 371 -5.94 -3.00 14.22
N PHE A 372 -6.63 -2.24 15.07
CA PHE A 372 -6.34 -0.80 15.21
C PHE A 372 -4.95 -0.50 15.79
N LEU A 373 -4.44 -1.30 16.74
CA LEU A 373 -3.09 -1.13 17.28
C LEU A 373 -2.00 -1.31 16.21
N THR A 374 -2.21 -2.24 15.27
CA THR A 374 -1.24 -2.56 14.22
C THR A 374 -1.47 -1.82 12.90
N LEU A 375 -2.63 -1.20 12.73
CA LEU A 375 -3.08 -0.52 11.51
C LEU A 375 -2.07 0.50 10.96
N PRO A 376 -1.39 1.34 11.78
CA PRO A 376 -0.40 2.30 11.28
C PRO A 376 0.88 1.67 10.72
N TYR A 377 1.20 0.45 11.16
CA TYR A 377 2.46 -0.24 10.84
C TYR A 377 2.27 -1.37 9.82
N GLY A 378 1.03 -1.82 9.65
CA GLY A 378 0.65 -2.88 8.74
C GLY A 378 0.54 -2.45 7.29
N LYS A 379 0.08 -3.40 6.46
CA LYS A 379 -0.15 -3.13 5.04
C LYS A 379 -1.18 -2.02 4.83
N PHE A 380 -2.10 -1.76 5.76
CA PHE A 380 -3.10 -0.68 5.65
C PHE A 380 -2.50 0.69 5.31
N ALA A 381 -1.34 1.03 5.88
CA ALA A 381 -0.66 2.31 5.65
C ALA A 381 -0.38 2.58 4.15
N HIS A 382 -0.26 1.52 3.33
CA HIS A 382 -0.11 1.68 1.89
C HIS A 382 -1.24 2.49 1.26
N GLY A 383 -2.49 2.33 1.71
CA GLY A 383 -3.62 3.06 1.14
C GLY A 383 -3.44 4.57 1.31
N ILE A 384 -2.90 4.99 2.46
CA ILE A 384 -2.67 6.39 2.82
C ILE A 384 -1.51 6.97 2.00
N PHE A 385 -0.36 6.30 1.97
CA PHE A 385 0.80 6.75 1.17
C PHE A 385 0.51 6.75 -0.33
N ARG A 386 -0.22 5.75 -0.84
CA ARG A 386 -0.68 5.72 -2.24
C ARG A 386 -1.62 6.88 -2.56
N SER A 387 -2.54 7.20 -1.66
CA SER A 387 -3.46 8.34 -1.85
C SER A 387 -2.69 9.66 -1.90
N ALA A 388 -1.70 9.83 -1.02
CA ALA A 388 -0.80 10.99 -1.05
C ALA A 388 0.02 11.05 -2.35
N ALA A 389 0.59 9.93 -2.82
CA ALA A 389 1.29 9.88 -4.10
C ALA A 389 0.36 10.18 -5.29
N LEU A 390 -0.87 9.68 -5.30
CA LEU A 390 -1.85 9.98 -6.34
C LEU A 390 -2.26 11.45 -6.34
N LEU A 391 -2.42 12.06 -5.17
CA LEU A 391 -2.67 13.49 -5.08
C LEU A 391 -1.51 14.30 -5.65
N LYS A 392 -0.27 13.95 -5.28
CA LYS A 392 0.93 14.56 -5.84
C LYS A 392 0.97 14.43 -7.37
N TRP A 393 0.69 13.25 -7.92
CA TRP A 393 0.61 13.06 -9.37
C TRP A 393 -0.44 13.98 -10.01
N ASN A 394 -1.62 14.09 -9.39
CA ASN A 394 -2.69 14.95 -9.89
C ASN A 394 -2.34 16.45 -9.82
N ILE A 395 -1.47 16.87 -8.91
CA ILE A 395 -0.89 18.21 -8.89
C ILE A 395 0.16 18.35 -10.00
N GLU A 396 1.15 17.46 -10.04
CA GLU A 396 2.27 17.52 -10.99
C GLU A 396 1.83 17.51 -12.45
N LYS A 397 0.89 16.65 -12.82
CA LYS A 397 0.44 16.53 -14.22
C LYS A 397 -0.27 17.78 -14.76
N ARG A 398 -0.68 18.69 -13.86
CA ARG A 398 -1.29 19.98 -14.20
C ARG A 398 -0.28 21.11 -14.30
N GLN A 399 0.98 20.85 -13.96
CA GLN A 399 2.07 21.81 -14.09
C GLN A 399 2.82 21.60 -15.41
N PRO A 400 3.43 22.66 -15.98
CA PRO A 400 4.31 22.54 -17.14
C PRO A 400 5.34 21.43 -16.91
N ASN A 401 5.63 20.65 -17.95
CA ASN A 401 6.64 19.60 -17.84
C ASN A 401 8.02 20.25 -17.71
N PRO A 402 8.76 20.06 -16.60
CA PRO A 402 10.04 20.72 -16.38
C PRO A 402 11.12 20.33 -17.41
N LEU A 403 10.89 19.27 -18.17
CA LEU A 403 11.83 18.77 -19.18
C LEU A 403 11.46 19.15 -20.62
N GLN A 404 10.25 19.66 -20.86
CA GLN A 404 9.89 20.19 -22.17
C GLN A 404 10.44 21.62 -22.28
N LEU A 405 11.68 21.72 -22.77
CA LEU A 405 12.19 22.96 -23.34
C LEU A 405 11.57 23.11 -24.75
N GLY A 406 10.65 24.05 -24.93
CA GLY A 406 10.20 24.50 -26.25
C GLY A 406 9.01 23.76 -26.86
N ALA A 407 7.87 23.72 -26.18
CA ALA A 407 6.57 23.59 -26.85
C ALA A 407 5.81 24.90 -26.63
N ASP A 408 6.20 25.90 -27.42
CA ASP A 408 5.36 27.07 -27.68
C ASP A 408 4.15 26.66 -28.52
#